data_AF-A0A5D4S1K8-F1
#
_entry.id   AF-A0A5D4S1K8-F1
#
_cell.length_a   1.000
_cell.length_b   1.000
_cell.length_c   1.000
_cell.angle_alpha   90.00
_cell.angle_beta   90.00
_cell.angle_gamma   90.00
#
_symmetry.space_group_name_H-M   'P 1'
#
loop_
_entity.id
_entity.type
_entity.pdbx_description
1 polymer ?
#
loop_
_entity_poly.entity_id
_entity_poly.type
_entity_poly.pdbx_seq_one_letter_code
_entity_poly.pdbx_strand_id
1 'polypeptide(L)'
;MDDLSNIARNLYRMSNRLSDGLADGVEKTAGRVRDTAKGKLGDYQDGWPTLKDRTVAQKMKKNKKAAKKHKQKHGGLVATGTSADAPLIDSGQLRASIRIEMNRAALSARVGSSVIHAATHEFGDDERGIPERPHLRPSLKEETDKHLISDLREGVRRRVGF
;
A
#
# COMPACT_ATOMS: atom_id res chain seq x y z
N MET A 1 -37.42 -30.24 -24.79
CA MET A 1 -36.49 -30.87 -23.83
C MET A 1 -35.56 -29.79 -23.33
N ASP A 2 -35.65 -29.45 -22.04
CA ASP A 2 -34.48 -28.85 -21.38
C ASP A 2 -33.40 -29.92 -21.37
N ASP A 3 -32.57 -29.85 -22.41
CA ASP A 3 -31.47 -30.76 -22.65
C ASP A 3 -30.42 -30.59 -21.53
N LEU A 4 -29.83 -31.69 -21.07
CA LEU A 4 -28.74 -31.68 -20.09
C LEU A 4 -27.63 -30.70 -20.48
N SER A 5 -27.44 -30.47 -21.79
CA SER A 5 -26.57 -29.45 -22.35
C SER A 5 -26.90 -28.02 -21.89
N ASN A 6 -28.18 -27.65 -21.80
CA ASN A 6 -28.60 -26.32 -21.35
C ASN A 6 -28.30 -26.11 -19.86
N ILE A 7 -28.55 -27.14 -19.04
CA ILE A 7 -28.23 -27.14 -17.61
C ILE A 7 -26.71 -26.99 -17.42
N ALA A 8 -25.91 -27.79 -18.13
CA ALA A 8 -24.45 -27.73 -18.07
C ALA A 8 -23.90 -26.35 -18.48
N ARG A 9 -24.41 -25.75 -19.57
CA ARG A 9 -24.01 -24.40 -20.01
C ARG A 9 -24.37 -23.33 -18.97
N ASN A 10 -25.52 -23.44 -18.33
CA ASN A 10 -25.93 -22.50 -17.29
C ASN A 10 -25.05 -22.62 -16.04
N LEU A 11 -24.75 -23.84 -15.59
CA LEU A 11 -23.81 -24.08 -14.48
C LEU A 11 -22.41 -23.53 -14.79
N TYR A 12 -21.90 -23.76 -15.99
CA TYR A 12 -20.62 -23.22 -16.42
C TYR A 12 -20.60 -21.68 -16.41
N ARG A 13 -21.65 -21.03 -16.93
CA ARG A 13 -21.80 -19.57 -16.88
C ARG A 13 -21.85 -19.05 -15.45
N MET A 14 -22.56 -19.73 -14.55
CA MET A 14 -22.60 -19.37 -13.13
C MET A 14 -21.22 -19.49 -12.48
N SER A 15 -20.48 -20.57 -12.75
CA SER A 15 -19.12 -20.76 -12.25
C SER A 15 -18.17 -19.66 -12.72
N ASN A 16 -18.24 -19.27 -14.00
CA ASN A 16 -17.45 -18.16 -14.53
C ASN A 16 -17.81 -16.83 -13.84
N ARG A 17 -19.11 -16.53 -13.70
CA ARG A 17 -19.56 -15.31 -13.00
C ARG A 17 -19.13 -15.26 -11.54
N LEU A 18 -19.18 -16.41 -10.85
CA LEU A 18 -18.69 -16.53 -9.48
C LEU A 18 -17.18 -16.23 -9.41
N SER A 19 -16.40 -16.87 -10.30
CA SER A 19 -14.95 -16.67 -10.35
C SER A 19 -14.59 -15.22 -10.67
N ASP A 20 -15.29 -14.59 -11.62
CA ASP A 20 -15.13 -13.16 -11.92
C ASP A 20 -15.51 -12.27 -10.74
N GLY A 21 -16.56 -12.61 -10.01
CA GLY A 21 -16.98 -11.87 -8.82
C GLY A 21 -15.95 -11.95 -7.69
N LEU A 22 -15.36 -13.13 -7.48
CA LEU A 22 -14.25 -13.29 -6.53
C LEU A 22 -13.02 -12.50 -6.98
N ALA A 23 -12.67 -12.55 -8.26
CA ALA A 23 -11.55 -11.80 -8.81
C ALA A 23 -11.74 -10.27 -8.63
N ASP A 24 -12.95 -9.76 -8.87
CA ASP A 24 -13.29 -8.35 -8.65
C ASP A 24 -13.14 -7.96 -7.16
N GLY A 25 -13.51 -8.85 -6.24
CA GLY A 25 -13.34 -8.63 -4.81
C GLY A 25 -11.86 -8.57 -4.39
N VAL A 26 -11.05 -9.52 -4.85
CA VAL A 26 -9.59 -9.54 -4.60
C VAL A 26 -8.93 -8.28 -5.17
N GLU A 27 -9.27 -7.90 -6.40
CA GLU A 27 -8.74 -6.70 -7.05
C GLU A 27 -9.12 -5.42 -6.30
N LYS A 28 -10.35 -5.35 -5.77
CA LYS A 28 -10.81 -4.22 -4.95
C LYS A 28 -10.03 -4.13 -3.64
N THR A 29 -9.86 -5.23 -2.91
CA THR A 29 -9.06 -5.23 -1.68
C THR A 29 -7.60 -4.89 -1.95
N ALA A 30 -7.01 -5.40 -3.04
CA ALA A 30 -5.66 -5.02 -3.47
C ALA A 30 -5.55 -3.51 -3.78
N GLY A 31 -6.60 -2.93 -4.38
CA GLY A 31 -6.79 -1.48 -4.55
C GLY A 31 -6.63 -0.71 -3.25
N ARG A 32 -7.35 -1.15 -2.21
CA ARG A 32 -7.28 -0.53 -0.88
C ARG A 32 -5.90 -0.68 -0.26
N VAL A 33 -5.30 -1.88 -0.31
CA VAL A 33 -3.93 -2.12 0.21
C VAL A 33 -2.94 -1.14 -0.42
N ARG A 34 -3.01 -0.95 -1.74
CA ARG A 34 -2.17 0.02 -2.45
C ARG A 34 -2.42 1.43 -1.94
N ASP A 35 -3.66 1.86 -1.82
CA ASP A 35 -4.00 3.25 -1.47
C ASP A 35 -3.66 3.55 0.00
N THR A 36 -3.90 2.62 0.91
CA THR A 36 -3.48 2.69 2.32
C THR A 36 -1.95 2.72 2.41
N ALA A 37 -1.23 1.87 1.68
CA ALA A 37 0.24 1.89 1.64
C ALA A 37 0.77 3.24 1.10
N LYS A 38 0.12 3.81 0.07
CA LYS A 38 0.47 5.13 -0.48
C LYS A 38 0.21 6.26 0.52
N GLY A 39 -0.89 6.21 1.26
CA GLY A 39 -1.23 7.18 2.30
C GLY A 39 -0.26 7.15 3.47
N LYS A 40 0.19 5.95 3.84
CA LYS A 40 1.21 5.68 4.86
C LYS A 40 2.61 6.22 4.54
N LEU A 41 2.88 6.56 3.28
CA LEU A 41 4.14 7.18 2.86
C LEU A 41 4.08 8.70 3.04
N GLY A 42 5.00 9.27 3.82
CA GLY A 42 5.11 10.71 4.03
C GLY A 42 4.81 11.14 5.47
N ASP A 43 4.16 10.29 6.23
CA ASP A 43 3.90 10.48 7.66
C ASP A 43 4.74 9.51 8.50
N TYR A 44 5.13 9.93 9.70
CA TYR A 44 5.68 9.01 10.69
C TYR A 44 4.56 8.12 11.21
N GLN A 45 4.77 6.82 11.16
CA GLN A 45 3.88 5.85 11.78
C GLN A 45 4.33 5.54 13.20
N ASP A 46 3.40 5.03 13.99
CA ASP A 46 3.70 4.58 15.34
C ASP A 46 4.76 3.47 15.33
N GLY A 47 5.70 3.54 16.27
CA GLY A 47 6.85 2.62 16.34
C GLY A 47 7.99 2.90 15.35
N TRP A 48 7.89 3.89 14.45
CA TRP A 48 9.03 4.22 13.58
C TRP A 48 10.13 4.98 14.34
N PRO A 49 11.38 4.51 14.31
CA PRO A 49 12.48 5.24 14.94
C PRO A 49 12.69 6.58 14.24
N THR A 50 12.95 7.62 15.05
CA THR A 50 13.23 8.96 14.56
C THR A 50 14.46 8.97 13.65
N LEU A 51 14.47 9.87 12.67
CA LEU A 51 15.65 10.09 11.84
C LEU A 51 16.81 10.58 12.71
N LYS A 52 18.04 10.30 12.30
CA LYS A 52 19.22 10.92 12.93
C LYS A 52 19.23 12.42 12.59
N ASP A 53 19.57 13.28 13.55
CA ASP A 53 19.66 14.74 13.35
C ASP A 53 20.54 15.14 12.16
N ARG A 54 21.65 14.42 11.95
CA ARG A 54 22.54 14.60 10.79
C ARG A 54 21.78 14.45 9.46
N THR A 55 20.90 13.46 9.37
CA THR A 55 20.10 13.19 8.16
C THR A 55 19.10 14.31 7.92
N VAL A 56 18.46 14.81 8.98
CA VAL A 56 17.55 15.96 8.92
C VAL A 56 18.30 17.21 8.48
N ALA A 57 19.45 17.51 9.09
CA ALA A 57 20.29 18.64 8.72
C ALA A 57 20.76 18.56 7.26
N GLN A 58 21.16 17.38 6.78
CA GLN A 58 21.64 17.16 5.41
C GLN A 58 20.53 17.33 4.37
N LYS A 59 19.31 16.83 4.65
CA LYS A 59 18.17 17.04 3.76
C LYS A 59 17.68 18.50 3.80
N MET A 60 17.68 19.14 4.97
CA MET A 60 17.28 20.55 5.14
C MET A 60 18.26 21.52 4.46
N LYS A 61 19.55 21.16 4.31
CA LYS A 61 20.51 21.94 3.50
C LYS A 61 20.07 22.09 2.03
N LYS A 62 19.33 21.12 1.48
CA LYS A 62 18.85 21.16 0.09
C LYS A 62 17.66 22.12 -0.09
N ASN A 63 16.93 22.47 0.98
CA ASN A 63 15.80 23.38 0.93
C ASN A 63 15.88 24.43 2.05
N LYS A 64 16.62 25.53 1.78
CA LYS A 64 16.90 26.60 2.75
C LYS A 64 15.64 27.26 3.34
N LYS A 65 14.54 27.36 2.57
CA LYS A 65 13.26 27.93 3.04
C LYS A 65 12.60 27.01 4.07
N ALA A 66 12.56 25.70 3.80
CA ALA A 66 12.05 24.71 4.74
C ALA A 66 12.91 24.65 6.01
N ALA A 67 14.24 24.71 5.87
CA ALA A 67 15.17 24.71 7.00
C ALA A 67 14.97 25.88 7.96
N LYS A 68 14.71 27.09 7.43
CA LYS A 68 14.45 28.28 8.26
C LYS A 68 13.17 28.12 9.08
N LYS A 69 12.07 27.67 8.45
CA LYS A 69 10.79 27.41 9.13
C LYS A 69 10.93 26.32 10.19
N HIS A 70 11.66 25.25 9.90
CA HIS A 70 11.90 24.15 10.83
C HIS A 70 12.68 24.61 12.07
N LYS A 71 13.80 25.33 11.88
CA LYS A 71 14.57 25.91 13.00
C LYS A 71 13.72 26.82 13.87
N GLN A 72 12.87 27.64 13.23
CA GLN A 72 12.03 28.60 13.94
C GLN A 72 10.94 27.91 14.79
N LYS A 73 10.46 26.73 14.36
CA LYS A 73 9.43 25.95 15.06
C LYS A 73 10.00 24.99 16.12
N HIS A 74 11.20 24.45 15.91
CA HIS A 74 11.76 23.36 16.73
C HIS A 74 13.09 23.70 17.42
N GLY A 75 13.54 24.95 17.37
CA GLY A 75 14.79 25.38 18.01
C GLY A 75 16.07 24.84 17.36
N GLY A 76 15.97 24.02 16.30
CA GLY A 76 17.11 23.38 15.66
C GLY A 76 16.75 22.59 14.39
N LEU A 77 17.77 21.94 13.80
CA LEU A 77 17.60 20.94 12.73
C LEU A 77 17.66 19.53 13.34
N VAL A 78 16.76 19.30 14.30
CA VAL A 78 16.63 18.05 15.05
C VAL A 78 15.49 17.22 14.48
N ALA A 79 15.57 15.91 14.56
CA ALA A 79 14.46 15.05 14.14
C ALA A 79 13.31 15.18 15.11
N THR A 80 12.12 15.47 14.57
CA THR A 80 10.94 15.70 15.40
C THR A 80 10.09 14.44 15.58
N GLY A 81 10.28 13.43 14.70
CA GLY A 81 9.42 12.25 14.69
C GLY A 81 7.99 12.55 14.26
N THR A 82 7.76 13.71 13.62
CA THR A 82 6.44 14.16 13.19
C THR A 82 6.41 14.48 11.70
N SER A 83 5.22 14.74 11.16
CA SER A 83 5.01 15.27 9.81
C SER A 83 5.69 16.64 9.57
N ALA A 84 6.30 17.28 10.58
CA ALA A 84 7.17 18.43 10.37
C ALA A 84 8.45 18.10 9.58
N ASP A 85 8.85 16.81 9.54
CA ASP A 85 9.92 16.29 8.68
C ASP A 85 9.44 16.01 7.23
N ALA A 86 8.13 16.14 6.94
CA ALA A 86 7.52 15.79 5.64
C ALA A 86 8.11 16.50 4.41
N PRO A 87 8.62 17.77 4.47
CA PRO A 87 9.31 18.39 3.33
C PRO A 87 10.62 17.66 2.92
N LEU A 88 11.06 16.68 3.71
CA LEU A 88 12.27 15.89 3.50
C LEU A 88 11.99 14.50 2.91
N ILE A 89 10.73 14.10 2.77
CA ILE A 89 10.36 12.78 2.28
C ILE A 89 9.91 12.94 0.83
N ASP A 90 10.81 12.63 -0.10
CA ASP A 90 10.49 12.52 -1.52
C ASP A 90 9.66 11.23 -1.73
N SER A 91 8.43 11.25 -1.20
CA SER A 91 7.50 10.12 -1.27
C SER A 91 6.84 10.03 -2.63
N GLY A 92 6.97 11.03 -3.50
CA GLY A 92 6.26 11.09 -4.78
C GLY A 92 6.60 9.91 -5.69
N GLN A 93 7.89 9.65 -5.92
CA GLN A 93 8.34 8.54 -6.77
C GLN A 93 8.02 7.17 -6.15
N LEU A 94 8.27 7.01 -4.84
CA LEU A 94 7.97 5.76 -4.13
C LEU A 94 6.46 5.49 -4.13
N ARG A 95 5.64 6.47 -3.77
CA ARG A 95 4.19 6.40 -3.79
C ARG A 95 3.66 6.10 -5.20
N ALA A 96 4.22 6.71 -6.24
CA ALA A 96 3.83 6.43 -7.62
C ALA A 96 4.23 5.02 -8.10
N SER A 97 5.30 4.46 -7.53
CA SER A 97 5.81 3.14 -7.91
C SER A 97 5.01 1.97 -7.34
N ILE A 98 4.16 2.18 -6.32
CA ILE A 98 3.33 1.11 -5.76
C ILE A 98 2.21 0.76 -6.75
N ARG A 99 2.22 -0.49 -7.22
CA ARG A 99 1.34 -1.04 -8.25
C ARG A 99 0.70 -2.35 -7.78
N ILE A 100 -0.33 -2.76 -8.52
CA ILE A 100 -1.04 -4.02 -8.33
C ILE A 100 -0.78 -4.87 -9.56
N GLU A 101 -0.41 -6.12 -9.35
CA GLU A 101 -0.34 -7.14 -10.39
C GLU A 101 -1.40 -8.20 -10.06
N MET A 102 -2.47 -8.24 -10.85
CA MET A 102 -3.60 -9.14 -10.64
C MET A 102 -3.48 -10.36 -11.56
N ASN A 103 -3.61 -11.55 -11.00
CA ASN A 103 -3.85 -12.79 -11.72
C ASN A 103 -5.27 -13.28 -11.40
N ARG A 104 -6.21 -12.96 -12.29
CA ARG A 104 -7.64 -13.28 -12.13
C ARG A 104 -7.92 -14.77 -12.17
N ALA A 105 -7.20 -15.53 -12.99
CA ALA A 105 -7.38 -16.98 -13.07
C ALA A 105 -6.97 -17.70 -11.77
N ALA A 106 -5.90 -17.21 -11.13
CA ALA A 106 -5.42 -17.74 -9.85
C ALA A 106 -6.02 -17.02 -8.63
N LEU A 107 -6.97 -16.09 -8.83
CA LEU A 107 -7.56 -15.26 -7.76
C LEU A 107 -6.53 -14.65 -6.81
N SER A 108 -5.41 -14.17 -7.36
CA SER A 108 -4.31 -13.63 -6.57
C SER A 108 -3.90 -12.25 -7.06
N ALA A 109 -3.57 -11.37 -6.11
CA ALA A 109 -3.03 -10.04 -6.37
C ALA A 109 -1.73 -9.85 -5.63
N ARG A 110 -0.76 -9.21 -6.28
CA ARG A 110 0.49 -8.75 -5.66
C ARG A 110 0.45 -7.23 -5.60
N VAL A 111 0.72 -6.67 -4.43
CA VAL A 111 0.88 -5.23 -4.24
C VAL A 111 2.31 -4.96 -3.84
N GLY A 112 3.01 -4.15 -4.62
CA GLY A 112 4.43 -3.92 -4.41
C GLY A 112 4.96 -2.77 -5.25
N SER A 113 6.26 -2.57 -5.18
CA SER A 113 6.95 -1.53 -5.93
C SER A 113 8.16 -2.11 -6.67
N SER A 114 8.48 -1.52 -7.83
CA SER A 114 9.65 -1.87 -8.65
C SER A 114 10.93 -1.14 -8.24
N VAL A 115 10.89 -0.22 -7.29
CA VAL A 115 12.07 0.55 -6.89
C VAL A 115 12.80 -0.12 -5.73
N ILE A 116 14.13 -0.26 -5.85
CA ILE A 116 14.96 -0.95 -4.84
C ILE A 116 14.82 -0.31 -3.46
N HIS A 117 14.70 1.02 -3.38
CA HIS A 117 14.55 1.71 -2.10
C HIS A 117 13.24 1.36 -1.37
N ALA A 118 12.19 0.89 -2.06
CA ALA A 118 10.98 0.40 -1.40
C ALA A 118 11.26 -0.80 -0.51
N ALA A 119 12.14 -1.70 -0.95
CA ALA A 119 12.55 -2.86 -0.16
C ALA A 119 13.32 -2.44 1.09
N THR A 120 14.25 -1.50 0.97
CA THR A 120 14.99 -0.94 2.12
C THR A 120 14.04 -0.26 3.11
N HIS A 121 13.00 0.44 2.63
CA HIS A 121 11.98 0.99 3.51
C HIS A 121 11.17 -0.13 4.21
N GLU A 122 10.77 -1.17 3.47
CA GLU A 122 9.92 -2.23 4.01
C GLU A 122 10.62 -3.11 5.05
N PHE A 123 11.90 -3.42 4.84
CA PHE A 123 12.65 -4.40 5.64
C PHE A 123 13.83 -3.82 6.42
N GLY A 124 14.17 -2.55 6.21
CA GLY A 124 15.42 -1.99 6.73
C GLY A 124 16.66 -2.52 6.00
N ASP A 125 17.81 -2.18 6.54
CA ASP A 125 19.14 -2.64 6.10
C ASP A 125 20.09 -2.53 7.31
N ASP A 126 20.29 -3.66 7.99
CA ASP A 126 21.09 -3.72 9.22
C ASP A 126 22.56 -3.39 8.98
N GLU A 127 23.12 -3.82 7.83
CA GLU A 127 24.52 -3.54 7.46
C GLU A 127 24.77 -2.03 7.33
N ARG A 128 23.76 -1.28 6.87
CA ARG A 128 23.82 0.18 6.75
C ARG A 128 23.22 0.92 7.95
N GLY A 129 22.74 0.19 8.97
CA GLY A 129 22.08 0.74 10.15
C GLY A 129 20.82 1.55 9.80
N ILE A 130 20.07 1.11 8.78
CA ILE A 130 18.81 1.69 8.35
C ILE A 130 17.66 0.88 8.98
N PRO A 131 16.86 1.47 9.87
CA PRO A 131 15.74 0.76 10.48
C PRO A 131 14.62 0.47 9.48
N GLU A 132 13.86 -0.60 9.72
CA GLU A 132 12.65 -0.90 8.95
C GLU A 132 11.56 0.16 9.17
N ARG A 133 10.83 0.46 8.09
CA ARG A 133 9.70 1.39 8.03
C ARG A 133 8.60 0.78 7.15
N PRO A 134 8.00 -0.33 7.60
CA PRO A 134 7.07 -1.09 6.79
C PRO A 134 5.80 -0.29 6.51
N HIS A 135 5.36 -0.33 5.26
CA HIS A 135 4.17 0.35 4.78
C HIS A 135 3.29 -0.59 3.94
N LEU A 136 3.88 -1.63 3.33
CA LEU A 136 3.14 -2.64 2.58
C LEU A 136 2.58 -3.72 3.51
N ARG A 137 3.40 -4.35 4.37
CA ARG A 137 2.94 -5.41 5.29
C ARG A 137 1.80 -4.96 6.22
N PRO A 138 1.89 -3.79 6.90
CA PRO A 138 0.81 -3.31 7.75
C PRO A 138 -0.47 -3.01 6.97
N SER A 139 -0.35 -2.47 5.75
CA SER A 139 -1.52 -2.18 4.89
C SER A 139 -2.18 -3.45 4.39
N LEU A 140 -1.40 -4.46 4.05
CA LEU A 140 -1.94 -5.76 3.66
C LEU A 140 -2.76 -6.36 4.80
N LYS A 141 -2.20 -6.43 6.01
CA LYS A 141 -2.89 -6.98 7.18
C LYS A 141 -4.17 -6.20 7.47
N GLU A 142 -4.05 -4.87 7.58
CA GLU A 142 -5.17 -3.98 7.91
C GLU A 142 -6.35 -4.11 6.94
N GLU A 143 -6.10 -4.02 5.64
CA GLU A 143 -7.16 -4.04 4.63
C GLU A 143 -7.72 -5.45 4.42
N THR A 144 -6.90 -6.50 4.57
CA THR A 144 -7.36 -7.89 4.47
C THR A 144 -8.31 -8.21 5.61
N ASP A 145 -7.92 -7.86 6.85
CA ASP A 145 -8.73 -8.13 8.05
C ASP A 145 -10.05 -7.35 8.03
N LYS A 146 -10.03 -6.11 7.52
CA LYS A 146 -11.21 -5.23 7.50
C LYS A 146 -12.15 -5.46 6.31
N HIS A 147 -11.61 -5.72 5.12
CA HIS A 147 -12.37 -5.53 3.87
C HIS A 147 -12.43 -6.75 2.95
N LEU A 148 -11.52 -7.73 3.05
CA LEU A 148 -11.45 -8.83 2.07
C LEU A 148 -12.80 -9.55 1.92
N ILE A 149 -13.38 -10.01 3.03
CA ILE A 149 -14.63 -10.76 3.00
C ILE A 149 -15.79 -9.91 2.45
N SER A 150 -15.85 -8.62 2.82
CA SER A 150 -16.89 -7.73 2.30
C SER A 150 -16.75 -7.46 0.80
N ASP A 151 -15.53 -7.24 0.32
CA ASP A 151 -15.26 -6.94 -1.09
C ASP A 151 -15.51 -8.20 -1.96
N LEU A 152 -15.16 -9.40 -1.47
CA LEU A 152 -15.51 -10.68 -2.12
C LEU A 152 -17.02 -10.85 -2.25
N ARG A 153 -17.77 -10.65 -1.16
CA ARG A 153 -19.24 -10.74 -1.17
C ARG A 153 -19.86 -9.76 -2.16
N GLU A 154 -19.38 -8.52 -2.17
CA GLU A 154 -19.85 -7.48 -3.08
C GLU A 154 -19.56 -7.83 -4.55
N GLY A 155 -18.36 -8.31 -4.85
CA GLY A 155 -17.97 -8.74 -6.20
C GLY A 155 -18.84 -9.87 -6.71
N VAL A 156 -19.08 -10.89 -5.87
CA VAL A 156 -19.99 -12.00 -6.20
C VAL A 156 -21.43 -11.51 -6.38
N ARG A 157 -21.96 -10.70 -5.47
CA ARG A 157 -23.31 -10.11 -5.57
C ARG A 157 -23.50 -9.38 -6.90
N ARG A 158 -22.53 -8.56 -7.31
CA ARG A 158 -22.59 -7.80 -8.57
C ARG A 158 -22.65 -8.68 -9.82
N ARG A 159 -21.97 -9.83 -9.81
CA ARG A 159 -21.84 -10.72 -10.99
C ARG A 159 -22.91 -11.81 -11.05
N VAL A 160 -23.37 -12.27 -9.89
CA VAL A 160 -24.27 -13.43 -9.77
C VAL A 160 -25.72 -13.00 -9.47
N GLY A 161 -25.95 -11.82 -8.89
CA GLY A 161 -27.28 -11.23 -8.76
C GLY A 161 -28.11 -11.69 -7.55
N PHE A 162 -27.47 -11.85 -6.38
CA PHE A 162 -28.14 -12.07 -5.08
C PHE A 162 -27.85 -10.91 -4.12
#